data_AF-A0A1Y2FCE5-F1
#
_entry.id   AF-A0A1Y2FCE5-F1
#
_cell.length_a   1.000
_cell.length_b   1.000
_cell.length_c   1.000
_cell.angle_alpha   90.00
_cell.angle_beta   90.00
_cell.angle_gamma   90.00
#
_symmetry.space_group_name_H-M   'P 1'
#
loop_
_entity.id
_entity.type
_entity.pdbx_description
1 polymer ?
#
loop_
_entity_poly.entity_id
_entity_poly.type
_entity_poly.pdbx_seq_one_letter_code
_entity_poly.pdbx_strand_id
1 'polypeptide(L)'
;MDIADKIRELSTASSRIQELEGQLEVQSKGWHALEEKLAEQSTDSMTLQQAIGELQARINVMGAQALAMQETIAAHIQALAESDREKAELRANLISEETQRRVLHNRIQELKGNIRVFCRVRPALPHEPIADSIRIPDTPDEVEVVSSGAEMSLYGKEDKTYNFGFDKVFAPKAQNADVFAEISQLVQSALDGYNVAIFAYGQTGSGKTHTMSSQDGMIPRAVEQIYKAATDLQSKGWEYTIEGSFLEIYCENMRDLLSSKSTTGKLDIRHDEKRKTTVVDGLTTVSLDSASGVDSLLALAAKNRTTAATAANERSSRSHSVFMLALEGKNEGTGERSRGVLNLVDLAGSERLNHSQAVGDRLKETQAINKSLSCLADVILALGNDSAHVPYRNSKLTYLLQYSLGGNSKTLMFVNISPAKEHVSETLCSLRFATAVNKTIVGTAKSSKR
;
A
#
# COMPACT_ATOMS: atom_id res chain seq x y z
N MET A 1 139.22 -19.11 -32.88
CA MET A 1 137.76 -18.89 -32.68
C MET A 1 137.56 -17.39 -32.70
N ASP A 2 136.87 -16.91 -33.73
CA ASP A 2 136.89 -15.53 -34.22
C ASP A 2 135.96 -14.59 -33.41
N ILE A 3 136.39 -13.35 -33.20
CA ILE A 3 135.69 -12.32 -32.40
C ILE A 3 134.35 -11.93 -33.06
N ALA A 4 134.26 -12.07 -34.38
CA ALA A 4 133.05 -11.78 -35.15
C ALA A 4 131.84 -12.65 -34.77
N ASP A 5 132.06 -13.94 -34.48
CA ASP A 5 130.97 -14.87 -34.11
C ASP A 5 130.38 -14.53 -32.74
N LYS A 6 131.23 -14.13 -31.79
CA LYS A 6 130.79 -13.71 -30.44
C LYS A 6 130.01 -12.39 -30.45
N ILE A 7 130.37 -11.45 -31.32
CA ILE A 7 129.62 -10.19 -31.52
C ILE A 7 128.24 -10.47 -32.13
N ARG A 8 128.17 -11.42 -33.07
CA ARG A 8 126.90 -11.87 -33.66
C ARG A 8 126.01 -12.57 -32.63
N GLU A 9 126.56 -13.47 -31.82
CA GLU A 9 125.83 -14.11 -30.71
C GLU A 9 125.33 -13.07 -29.68
N LEU A 10 126.16 -12.10 -29.28
CA LEU A 10 125.76 -11.02 -28.38
C LEU A 10 124.68 -10.12 -28.95
N SER A 11 124.75 -9.78 -30.25
CA SER A 11 123.70 -9.02 -30.94
C SER A 11 122.38 -9.79 -31.00
N THR A 12 122.44 -11.08 -31.29
CA THR A 12 121.27 -11.96 -31.35
C THR A 12 120.65 -12.14 -29.96
N ALA A 13 121.48 -12.31 -28.93
CA ALA A 13 121.04 -12.39 -27.53
C ALA A 13 120.44 -11.05 -27.04
N SER A 14 121.05 -9.92 -27.40
CA SER A 14 120.54 -8.58 -27.04
C SER A 14 119.19 -8.30 -27.70
N SER A 15 119.03 -8.64 -28.99
CA SER A 15 117.74 -8.57 -29.69
C SER A 15 116.69 -9.48 -29.05
N ARG A 16 117.09 -10.66 -28.57
CA ARG A 16 116.19 -11.60 -27.89
C ARG A 16 115.79 -11.11 -26.50
N ILE A 17 116.71 -10.46 -25.77
CA ILE A 17 116.42 -9.80 -24.48
C ILE A 17 115.44 -8.66 -24.70
N GLN A 18 115.65 -7.81 -25.71
CA GLN A 18 114.74 -6.70 -26.02
C GLN A 18 113.33 -7.18 -26.44
N GLU A 19 113.25 -8.31 -27.17
CA GLU A 19 111.99 -8.96 -27.50
C GLU A 19 111.28 -9.51 -26.25
N LEU A 20 112.02 -10.18 -25.35
CA LEU A 20 111.49 -10.72 -24.11
C LEU A 20 111.08 -9.61 -23.12
N GLU A 21 111.80 -8.50 -23.05
CA GLU A 21 111.45 -7.31 -22.26
C GLU A 21 110.16 -6.68 -22.80
N GLY A 22 110.00 -6.56 -24.11
CA GLY A 22 108.75 -6.10 -24.73
C GLY A 22 107.58 -7.05 -24.47
N GLN A 23 107.80 -8.37 -24.51
CA GLN A 23 106.78 -9.37 -24.15
C GLN A 23 106.41 -9.29 -22.66
N LEU A 24 107.39 -9.09 -21.78
CA LEU A 24 107.19 -8.94 -20.34
C LEU A 24 106.41 -7.66 -20.02
N GLU A 25 106.69 -6.55 -20.72
CA GLU A 25 105.96 -5.29 -20.55
C GLU A 25 104.49 -5.42 -21.00
N VAL A 26 104.25 -6.09 -22.14
CA VAL A 26 102.88 -6.37 -22.62
C VAL A 26 102.15 -7.30 -21.65
N GLN A 27 102.80 -8.35 -21.14
CA GLN A 27 102.20 -9.23 -20.13
C GLN A 27 101.95 -8.50 -18.81
N SER A 28 102.84 -7.63 -18.36
CA SER A 28 102.69 -6.83 -17.14
C SER A 28 101.50 -5.87 -17.25
N LYS A 29 101.37 -5.16 -18.38
CA LYS A 29 100.18 -4.32 -18.68
C LYS A 29 98.90 -5.15 -18.74
N GLY A 30 98.97 -6.35 -19.33
CA GLY A 30 97.85 -7.30 -19.35
C GLY A 30 97.44 -7.77 -17.96
N TRP A 31 98.41 -8.07 -17.09
CA TRP A 31 98.19 -8.45 -15.70
C TRP A 31 97.55 -7.34 -14.88
N HIS A 32 98.04 -6.10 -14.98
CA HIS A 32 97.45 -4.96 -14.28
C HIS A 32 96.01 -4.67 -14.74
N ALA A 33 95.72 -4.77 -16.05
CA ALA A 33 94.35 -4.61 -16.55
C ALA A 33 93.42 -5.74 -16.07
N LEU A 34 93.94 -6.95 -15.87
CA LEU A 34 93.19 -8.06 -15.30
C LEU A 34 92.93 -7.87 -13.80
N GLU A 35 93.91 -7.35 -13.08
CA GLU A 35 93.85 -7.05 -11.65
C GLU A 35 92.83 -5.94 -11.36
N GLU A 36 92.81 -4.90 -12.19
CA GLU A 36 91.81 -3.82 -12.13
C GLU A 36 90.38 -4.36 -12.41
N LYS A 37 90.21 -5.19 -13.45
CA LYS A 37 88.92 -5.86 -13.72
C LYS A 37 88.48 -6.80 -12.60
N LEU A 38 89.42 -7.50 -11.97
CA LEU A 38 89.12 -8.40 -10.86
C LEU A 38 88.69 -7.60 -9.62
N ALA A 39 89.32 -6.45 -9.37
CA ALA A 39 88.90 -5.52 -8.32
C ALA A 39 87.49 -4.98 -8.59
N GLU A 40 87.22 -4.52 -9.81
CA GLU A 40 85.90 -4.04 -10.24
C GLU A 40 84.82 -5.13 -10.06
N GLN A 41 85.07 -6.36 -10.55
CA GLN A 41 84.18 -7.50 -10.35
C GLN A 41 83.97 -7.86 -8.87
N SER A 42 85.00 -7.70 -8.04
CA SER A 42 84.88 -7.94 -6.60
C SER A 42 83.91 -6.94 -5.94
N THR A 43 84.03 -5.65 -6.27
CA THR A 43 83.09 -4.62 -5.82
C THR A 43 81.67 -4.86 -6.33
N ASP A 44 81.50 -5.24 -7.59
CA ASP A 44 80.19 -5.58 -8.16
C ASP A 44 79.57 -6.79 -7.47
N SER A 45 80.36 -7.82 -7.17
CA SER A 45 79.91 -9.00 -6.43
C SER A 45 79.44 -8.64 -5.02
N MET A 46 80.16 -7.76 -4.32
CA MET A 46 79.78 -7.29 -2.99
C MET A 46 78.48 -6.48 -3.01
N THR A 47 78.30 -5.59 -3.99
CA THR A 47 77.06 -4.79 -4.12
C THR A 47 75.86 -5.67 -4.48
N LEU A 48 76.03 -6.66 -5.35
CA LEU A 48 75.02 -7.67 -5.66
C LEU A 48 74.64 -8.49 -4.42
N GLN A 49 75.61 -8.94 -3.62
CA GLN A 49 75.34 -9.66 -2.38
C GLN A 49 74.54 -8.81 -1.38
N GLN A 50 74.85 -7.52 -1.25
CA GLN A 50 74.08 -6.61 -0.41
C GLN A 50 72.63 -6.47 -0.92
N ALA A 51 72.44 -6.23 -2.22
CA ALA A 51 71.11 -6.12 -2.81
C ALA A 51 70.27 -7.41 -2.65
N ILE A 52 70.91 -8.58 -2.77
CA ILE A 52 70.25 -9.87 -2.52
C ILE A 52 69.79 -9.96 -1.06
N GLY A 53 70.62 -9.57 -0.10
CA GLY A 53 70.25 -9.57 1.33
C GLY A 53 69.06 -8.66 1.63
N GLU A 54 69.04 -7.46 1.04
CA GLU A 54 67.92 -6.51 1.16
C GLU A 54 66.62 -7.07 0.57
N LEU A 55 66.70 -7.69 -0.62
CA LEU A 55 65.54 -8.33 -1.26
C LEU A 55 65.02 -9.52 -0.46
N GLN A 56 65.90 -10.35 0.11
CA GLN A 56 65.51 -11.48 0.97
C GLN A 56 64.78 -10.99 2.23
N ALA A 57 65.27 -9.92 2.88
CA ALA A 57 64.59 -9.32 4.02
C ALA A 57 63.19 -8.81 3.64
N ARG A 58 63.06 -8.17 2.46
CA ARG A 58 61.77 -7.68 1.94
C ARG A 58 60.78 -8.83 1.67
N ILE A 59 61.25 -9.93 1.08
CA ILE A 59 60.44 -11.14 0.83
C ILE A 59 59.93 -11.72 2.15
N ASN A 60 60.78 -11.81 3.18
CA ASN A 60 60.38 -12.33 4.49
C ASN A 60 59.29 -11.47 5.15
N VAL A 61 59.43 -10.14 5.11
CA VAL A 61 58.42 -9.20 5.63
C VAL A 61 57.11 -9.34 4.86
N MET A 62 57.17 -9.38 3.52
CA MET A 62 55.97 -9.54 2.70
C MET A 62 55.30 -10.91 2.93
N GLY A 63 56.08 -11.98 3.13
CA GLY A 63 55.55 -13.31 3.45
C GLY A 63 54.81 -13.33 4.79
N ALA A 64 55.37 -12.69 5.82
CA ALA A 64 54.70 -12.55 7.11
C ALA A 64 53.42 -11.71 7.01
N GLN A 65 53.44 -10.61 6.25
CA GLN A 65 52.24 -9.81 5.97
C GLN A 65 51.18 -10.60 5.20
N ALA A 66 51.57 -11.41 4.22
CA ALA A 66 50.66 -12.24 3.45
C ALA A 66 49.96 -13.29 4.32
N LEU A 67 50.68 -13.94 5.25
CA LEU A 67 50.12 -14.90 6.20
C LEU A 67 49.11 -14.21 7.15
N ALA A 68 49.47 -13.07 7.74
CA ALA A 68 48.57 -12.32 8.62
C ALA A 68 47.30 -11.83 7.87
N MET A 69 47.46 -11.40 6.62
CA MET A 69 46.33 -11.03 5.76
C MET A 69 45.44 -12.25 5.48
N GLN A 70 46.01 -13.43 5.24
CA GLN A 70 45.27 -14.65 4.98
C GLN A 70 44.42 -15.08 6.18
N GLU A 71 44.94 -14.96 7.40
CA GLU A 71 44.17 -15.20 8.64
C GLU A 71 43.02 -14.19 8.79
N THR A 72 43.28 -12.92 8.49
CA THR A 72 42.25 -11.86 8.55
C THR A 72 41.13 -12.10 7.53
N ILE A 73 41.47 -12.47 6.30
CA ILE A 73 40.51 -12.82 5.26
C ILE A 73 39.67 -14.03 5.69
N ALA A 74 40.28 -15.07 6.24
CA ALA A 74 39.56 -16.25 6.72
C ALA A 74 38.55 -15.89 7.81
N ALA A 75 38.94 -15.04 8.77
CA ALA A 75 38.03 -14.56 9.81
C ALA A 75 36.86 -13.74 9.23
N HIS A 76 37.12 -12.87 8.26
CA HIS A 76 36.06 -12.10 7.60
C HIS A 76 35.09 -12.99 6.79
N ILE A 77 35.58 -14.03 6.12
CA ILE A 77 34.72 -15.00 5.41
C ILE A 77 33.79 -15.72 6.39
N GLN A 78 34.30 -16.15 7.55
CA GLN A 78 33.49 -16.79 8.58
C GLN A 78 32.43 -15.84 9.14
N ALA A 79 32.81 -14.60 9.47
CA ALA A 79 31.87 -13.59 9.97
C ALA A 79 30.78 -13.24 8.93
N LEU A 80 31.12 -13.19 7.65
CA LEU A 80 30.15 -12.96 6.58
C LEU A 80 29.17 -14.13 6.45
N ALA A 81 29.66 -15.36 6.50
CA ALA A 81 28.83 -16.56 6.45
C ALA A 81 27.85 -16.64 7.64
N GLU A 82 28.30 -16.27 8.83
CA GLU A 82 27.45 -16.19 10.03
C GLU A 82 26.38 -15.10 9.90
N SER A 83 26.76 -13.90 9.44
CA SER A 83 25.81 -12.81 9.18
C SER A 83 24.78 -13.17 8.11
N ASP A 84 25.18 -13.85 7.04
CA ASP A 84 24.26 -14.28 5.98
C ASP A 84 23.27 -15.35 6.47
N ARG A 85 23.73 -16.25 7.35
CA ARG A 85 22.85 -17.22 8.01
C ARG A 85 21.83 -16.54 8.92
N GLU A 86 22.28 -15.62 9.77
CA GLU A 86 21.39 -14.87 10.67
C GLU A 86 20.34 -14.06 9.88
N LYS A 87 20.76 -13.39 8.80
CA LYS A 87 19.84 -12.68 7.90
C LYS A 87 18.81 -13.62 7.26
N ALA A 88 19.21 -14.83 6.87
CA ALA A 88 18.29 -15.80 6.28
C ALA A 88 17.26 -16.28 7.31
N GLU A 89 17.69 -16.57 8.54
CA GLU A 89 16.79 -16.97 9.64
C GLU A 89 15.81 -15.85 10.01
N LEU A 90 16.29 -14.59 10.12
CA LEU A 90 15.44 -13.43 10.37
C LEU A 90 14.40 -13.21 9.26
N ARG A 91 14.79 -13.35 7.99
CA ARG A 91 13.85 -13.25 6.85
C ARG A 91 12.77 -14.33 6.91
N ALA A 92 13.14 -15.57 7.23
CA ALA A 92 12.18 -16.67 7.36
C ALA A 92 11.16 -16.42 8.49
N ASN A 93 11.64 -15.94 9.65
CA ASN A 93 10.76 -15.58 10.77
C ASN A 93 9.79 -14.46 10.38
N LEU A 94 10.29 -13.43 9.70
CA LEU A 94 9.50 -12.27 9.31
C LEU A 94 8.37 -12.61 8.31
N ILE A 95 8.60 -13.58 7.42
CA ILE A 95 7.58 -14.14 6.52
C ILE A 95 6.52 -14.93 7.31
N SER A 96 6.95 -15.77 8.26
CA SER A 96 6.05 -16.55 9.11
C SER A 96 5.16 -15.64 9.98
N GLU A 97 5.74 -14.60 10.58
CA GLU A 97 5.01 -13.61 11.37
C GLU A 97 3.97 -12.84 10.55
N GLU A 98 4.30 -12.45 9.32
CA GLU A 98 3.33 -11.81 8.43
C GLU A 98 2.13 -12.71 8.14
N THR A 99 2.39 -13.99 7.90
CA THR A 99 1.34 -14.99 7.67
C THR A 99 0.44 -15.14 8.90
N GLN A 100 1.03 -15.23 10.09
CA GLN A 100 0.27 -15.29 11.35
C GLN A 100 -0.53 -14.02 11.60
N ARG A 101 0.04 -12.85 11.32
CA ARG A 101 -0.64 -11.56 11.47
C ARG A 101 -1.88 -11.48 10.55
N ARG A 102 -1.82 -11.98 9.31
CA ARG A 102 -2.99 -12.09 8.41
C ARG A 102 -4.13 -12.90 9.03
N VAL A 103 -3.79 -14.07 9.58
CA VAL A 103 -4.76 -14.99 10.21
C VAL A 103 -5.39 -14.35 11.45
N LEU A 104 -4.58 -13.81 12.35
CA LEU A 104 -5.05 -13.17 13.58
C LEU A 104 -5.88 -11.92 13.29
N HIS A 105 -5.44 -11.10 12.33
CA HIS A 105 -6.17 -9.91 11.91
C HIS A 105 -7.56 -10.26 11.38
N ASN A 106 -7.66 -11.26 10.49
CA ASN A 106 -8.96 -11.71 10.02
C ASN A 106 -9.84 -12.22 11.16
N ARG A 107 -9.28 -12.98 12.10
CA ARG A 107 -10.04 -13.48 13.25
C ARG A 107 -10.57 -12.36 14.13
N ILE A 108 -9.79 -11.31 14.34
CA ILE A 108 -10.24 -10.10 15.06
C ILE A 108 -11.39 -9.43 14.31
N GLN A 109 -11.31 -9.31 12.99
CA GLN A 109 -12.38 -8.71 12.20
C GLN A 109 -13.68 -9.53 12.23
N GLU A 110 -13.59 -10.86 12.16
CA GLU A 110 -14.75 -11.74 12.30
C GLU A 110 -15.43 -11.60 13.67
N LEU A 111 -14.63 -11.52 14.74
CA LEU A 111 -15.13 -11.32 16.10
C LEU A 111 -15.81 -9.96 16.29
N LYS A 112 -15.31 -8.92 15.62
CA LYS A 112 -15.96 -7.60 15.56
C LYS A 112 -17.23 -7.59 14.70
N GLY A 113 -17.48 -8.64 13.92
CA GLY A 113 -18.59 -8.72 12.97
C GLY A 113 -18.19 -8.33 11.55
N ASN A 114 -18.62 -9.16 10.60
CA ASN A 114 -18.38 -8.94 9.16
C ASN A 114 -19.22 -7.81 8.59
N ILE A 115 -20.36 -7.49 9.22
CA ILE A 115 -21.18 -6.32 8.89
C ILE A 115 -21.20 -5.41 10.11
N ARG A 116 -20.79 -4.16 9.93
CA ARG A 116 -20.77 -3.12 10.97
C ARG A 116 -21.45 -1.86 10.51
N VAL A 117 -21.96 -1.08 11.46
CA VAL A 117 -22.63 0.20 11.23
C VAL A 117 -22.03 1.25 12.14
N PHE A 118 -21.53 2.33 11.55
CA PHE A 118 -21.05 3.51 12.26
C PHE A 118 -21.98 4.68 12.02
N CYS A 119 -22.41 5.36 13.07
CA CYS A 119 -23.15 6.61 12.95
C CYS A 119 -22.19 7.79 13.00
N ARG A 120 -22.35 8.74 12.06
CA ARG A 120 -21.55 9.95 12.03
C ARG A 120 -22.43 11.18 11.98
N VAL A 121 -22.42 11.95 13.06
CA VAL A 121 -23.07 13.26 13.13
C VAL A 121 -22.10 14.30 12.59
N ARG A 122 -22.49 15.06 11.58
CA ARG A 122 -21.63 16.16 11.09
C ARG A 122 -21.75 17.42 11.97
N PRO A 123 -20.78 18.35 11.91
CA PRO A 123 -20.97 19.71 12.44
C PRO A 123 -22.23 20.38 11.89
N ALA A 124 -22.86 21.24 12.71
CA ALA A 124 -23.88 22.16 12.24
C ALA A 124 -23.26 23.16 11.25
N LEU A 125 -23.94 23.43 10.15
CA LEU A 125 -23.52 24.46 9.20
C LEU A 125 -23.86 25.86 9.75
N PRO A 126 -23.14 26.93 9.35
CA PRO A 126 -23.37 28.28 9.89
C PRO A 126 -24.79 28.83 9.69
N HIS A 127 -25.52 28.34 8.71
CA HIS A 127 -26.89 28.75 8.38
C HIS A 127 -27.96 27.84 8.99
N GLU A 128 -27.57 26.74 9.64
CA GLU A 128 -28.51 25.82 10.26
C GLU A 128 -28.76 26.25 11.71
N PRO A 129 -30.02 26.42 12.11
CA PRO A 129 -30.33 26.65 13.52
C PRO A 129 -29.90 25.42 14.31
N ILE A 130 -28.94 25.60 15.21
CA ILE A 130 -28.51 24.54 16.14
C ILE A 130 -29.73 24.22 17.01
N ALA A 131 -30.27 23.03 16.84
CA ALA A 131 -31.32 22.50 17.70
C ALA A 131 -30.76 21.32 18.48
N ASP A 132 -31.17 21.18 19.74
CA ASP A 132 -30.87 20.03 20.62
C ASP A 132 -31.63 18.75 20.20
N SER A 133 -31.85 18.59 18.89
CA SER A 133 -32.58 17.50 18.28
C SER A 133 -31.76 16.21 18.17
N ILE A 134 -30.43 16.30 18.27
CA ILE A 134 -29.53 15.16 18.36
C ILE A 134 -28.69 15.30 19.62
N ARG A 135 -28.71 14.27 20.47
CA ARG A 135 -27.88 14.17 21.67
C ARG A 135 -27.03 12.92 21.55
N ILE A 136 -25.78 13.03 21.98
CA ILE A 136 -24.86 11.90 22.08
C ILE A 136 -24.59 11.74 23.57
N PRO A 137 -25.20 10.74 24.23
CA PRO A 137 -24.95 10.47 25.64
C PRO A 137 -23.47 10.15 25.89
N ASP A 138 -23.04 10.15 27.15
CA ASP A 138 -21.66 9.78 27.52
C ASP A 138 -21.30 8.32 27.17
N THR A 139 -22.30 7.51 26.77
CA THR A 139 -22.08 6.19 26.16
C THR A 139 -21.63 6.34 24.70
N PRO A 140 -20.43 5.87 24.33
CA PRO A 140 -19.78 6.17 23.05
C PRO A 140 -20.45 5.57 21.80
N ASP A 141 -21.45 4.70 22.00
CA ASP A 141 -22.05 3.87 20.96
C ASP A 141 -23.56 4.15 20.75
N GLU A 142 -24.08 5.18 21.43
CA GLU A 142 -25.49 5.56 21.36
C GLU A 142 -25.70 6.98 20.81
N VAL A 143 -26.83 7.16 20.13
CA VAL A 143 -27.31 8.47 19.67
C VAL A 143 -28.80 8.58 19.96
N GLU A 144 -29.19 9.72 20.53
CA GLU A 144 -30.59 10.05 20.81
C GLU A 144 -31.07 11.12 19.85
N VAL A 145 -32.28 10.94 19.32
CA VAL A 145 -32.95 11.91 18.47
C VAL A 145 -34.24 12.37 19.12
N VAL A 146 -34.33 13.66 19.38
CA VAL A 146 -35.50 14.32 19.96
C VAL A 146 -36.37 14.88 18.83
N SER A 147 -37.58 14.37 18.72
CA SER A 147 -38.58 14.82 17.76
C SER A 147 -39.76 15.45 18.49
N SER A 148 -40.00 16.74 18.25
CA SER A 148 -41.18 17.39 18.81
C SER A 148 -42.44 16.81 18.21
N GLY A 149 -43.31 16.27 19.08
CA GLY A 149 -44.57 15.65 18.67
C GLY A 149 -45.45 16.62 17.88
N ALA A 150 -46.02 16.13 16.77
CA ALA A 150 -47.08 16.83 16.04
C ALA A 150 -48.44 16.77 16.77
N GLU A 151 -48.61 15.80 17.69
CA GLU A 151 -49.86 15.58 18.42
C GLU A 151 -49.91 16.39 19.72
N MET A 152 -50.95 17.21 19.84
CA MET A 152 -51.32 17.88 21.08
C MET A 152 -51.91 16.86 22.05
N SER A 153 -51.19 16.55 23.13
CA SER A 153 -51.80 15.89 24.28
C SER A 153 -52.60 16.91 25.12
N LEU A 154 -53.50 16.44 25.99
CA LEU A 154 -54.22 17.27 26.96
C LEU A 154 -53.29 18.06 27.92
N TYR A 155 -51.99 17.73 27.95
CA TYR A 155 -50.98 18.34 28.82
C TYR A 155 -49.88 19.11 28.05
N GLY A 156 -50.00 19.29 26.73
CA GLY A 156 -49.04 20.03 25.88
C GLY A 156 -48.36 19.18 24.81
N LYS A 157 -47.39 19.78 24.09
CA LYS A 157 -46.53 19.06 23.14
C LYS A 157 -45.48 18.25 23.91
N GLU A 158 -45.58 16.93 23.88
CA GLU A 158 -44.51 16.06 24.38
C GLU A 158 -43.47 15.80 23.29
N ASP A 159 -42.20 16.02 23.63
CA ASP A 159 -41.08 15.60 22.79
C ASP A 159 -40.92 14.07 22.88
N LYS A 160 -40.88 13.39 21.74
CA LYS A 160 -40.56 11.96 21.66
C LYS A 160 -39.06 11.80 21.45
N THR A 161 -38.42 11.06 22.35
CA THR A 161 -37.00 10.72 22.26
C THR A 161 -36.84 9.31 21.70
N TYR A 162 -35.96 9.16 20.70
CA TYR A 162 -35.64 7.88 20.05
C TYR A 162 -34.17 7.55 20.26
N ASN A 163 -33.89 6.38 20.83
CA ASN A 163 -32.52 5.94 21.10
C ASN A 163 -32.08 4.89 20.08
N PHE A 164 -30.85 5.04 19.59
CA PHE A 164 -30.25 4.13 18.63
C PHE A 164 -28.83 3.75 19.06
N GLY A 165 -28.48 2.47 18.91
CA GLY A 165 -27.15 1.94 19.21
C GLY A 165 -26.46 1.38 17.96
N PHE A 166 -25.18 1.66 17.80
CA PHE A 166 -24.34 1.28 16.65
C PHE A 166 -22.98 0.75 17.12
N ASP A 167 -22.18 0.17 16.22
CA ASP A 167 -20.82 -0.28 16.58
C ASP A 167 -19.90 0.89 16.96
N LYS A 168 -20.21 2.10 16.48
CA LYS A 168 -19.55 3.34 16.85
C LYS A 168 -20.42 4.55 16.54
N VAL A 169 -20.40 5.57 17.41
CA VAL A 169 -21.00 6.89 17.13
C VAL A 169 -19.93 7.97 17.15
N PHE A 170 -19.80 8.69 16.03
CA PHE A 170 -18.90 9.83 15.90
C PHE A 170 -19.66 11.14 16.12
N ALA A 171 -19.21 11.88 17.13
CA ALA A 171 -19.74 13.19 17.47
C ALA A 171 -19.38 14.26 16.43
N PRO A 172 -20.10 15.40 16.39
CA PRO A 172 -19.84 16.48 15.44
C PRO A 172 -18.40 16.98 15.37
N LYS A 173 -17.64 16.86 16.47
CA LYS A 173 -16.24 17.29 16.54
C LYS A 173 -15.24 16.29 15.95
N ALA A 174 -15.67 15.05 15.69
CA ALA A 174 -14.81 13.98 15.20
C ALA A 174 -14.30 14.29 13.78
N GLN A 175 -12.99 14.26 13.63
CA GLN A 175 -12.31 14.53 12.37
C GLN A 175 -12.29 13.28 11.49
N ASN A 176 -12.03 13.45 10.20
CA ASN A 176 -11.87 12.30 9.30
C ASN A 176 -10.70 11.39 9.73
N ALA A 177 -9.68 11.91 10.40
CA ALA A 177 -8.60 11.09 10.96
C ALA A 177 -9.09 10.12 12.05
N ASP A 178 -9.95 10.59 12.96
CA ASP A 178 -10.54 9.78 14.02
C ASP A 178 -11.43 8.68 13.43
N VAL A 179 -12.23 9.04 12.42
CA VAL A 179 -13.07 8.10 11.68
C VAL A 179 -12.22 7.07 10.93
N PHE A 180 -11.12 7.52 10.31
CA PHE A 180 -10.24 6.64 9.56
C PHE A 180 -9.53 5.61 10.44
N ALA A 181 -9.15 5.99 11.66
CA ALA A 181 -8.50 5.09 12.62
C ALA A 181 -9.33 3.81 12.85
N GLU A 182 -10.65 3.92 12.92
CA GLU A 182 -11.56 2.77 13.10
C GLU A 182 -11.69 1.90 11.84
N ILE A 183 -11.59 2.48 10.64
CA ILE A 183 -11.69 1.73 9.37
C ILE A 183 -10.35 1.22 8.83
N SER A 184 -9.24 1.71 9.36
CA SER A 184 -7.88 1.33 8.93
C SER A 184 -7.66 -0.19 8.90
N GLN A 185 -8.30 -0.92 9.83
CA GLN A 185 -8.25 -2.38 9.91
C GLN A 185 -9.01 -3.08 8.77
N LEU A 186 -10.09 -2.46 8.27
CA LEU A 186 -10.81 -2.94 7.09
C LEU A 186 -9.96 -2.72 5.83
N VAL A 187 -9.31 -1.57 5.72
CA VAL A 187 -8.37 -1.28 4.63
C VAL A 187 -7.22 -2.30 4.62
N GLN A 188 -6.66 -2.63 5.78
CA GLN A 188 -5.66 -3.69 5.90
C GLN A 188 -6.22 -5.06 5.47
N SER A 189 -7.48 -5.36 5.79
CA SER A 189 -8.11 -6.61 5.35
C SER A 189 -8.18 -6.72 3.82
N ALA A 190 -8.37 -5.60 3.12
CA ALA A 190 -8.32 -5.61 1.66
C ALA A 190 -6.92 -5.98 1.15
N LEU A 191 -5.87 -5.41 1.74
CA LEU A 191 -4.48 -5.74 1.38
C LEU A 191 -4.12 -7.21 1.68
N ASP A 192 -4.72 -7.76 2.74
CA ASP A 192 -4.57 -9.16 3.16
C ASP A 192 -5.32 -10.15 2.25
N GLY A 193 -6.07 -9.67 1.25
CA GLY A 193 -6.75 -10.50 0.25
C GLY A 193 -8.23 -10.74 0.50
N TYR A 194 -8.89 -9.88 1.27
CA TYR A 194 -10.34 -9.94 1.47
C TYR A 194 -11.07 -8.92 0.61
N ASN A 195 -12.32 -9.21 0.28
CA ASN A 195 -13.22 -8.21 -0.29
C ASN A 195 -13.79 -7.34 0.84
N VAL A 196 -13.78 -6.03 0.64
CA VAL A 196 -14.23 -5.04 1.60
C VAL A 196 -15.16 -4.05 0.90
N ALA A 197 -16.26 -3.70 1.55
CA ALA A 197 -17.18 -2.66 1.10
C ALA A 197 -17.46 -1.67 2.23
N ILE A 198 -17.21 -0.39 1.99
CA ILE A 198 -17.50 0.69 2.95
C ILE A 198 -18.47 1.65 2.29
N PHE A 199 -19.63 1.83 2.90
CA PHE A 199 -20.72 2.66 2.40
C PHE A 199 -20.84 3.95 3.20
N ALA A 200 -21.16 5.05 2.54
CA ALA A 200 -21.69 6.26 3.15
C ALA A 200 -23.15 6.41 2.76
N TYR A 201 -24.04 6.38 3.75
CA TYR A 201 -25.49 6.41 3.61
C TYR A 201 -26.09 7.58 4.40
N GLY A 202 -27.20 8.13 3.92
CA GLY A 202 -27.93 9.22 4.57
C GLY A 202 -28.47 10.22 3.55
N GLN A 203 -29.28 11.18 4.03
CA GLN A 203 -29.86 12.21 3.16
C GLN A 203 -28.80 13.08 2.48
N THR A 204 -29.19 13.80 1.43
CA THR A 204 -28.38 14.88 0.86
C THR A 204 -28.03 15.92 1.94
N GLY A 205 -26.79 16.40 1.90
CA GLY A 205 -26.27 17.36 2.89
C GLY A 205 -25.88 16.76 4.26
N SER A 206 -25.99 15.45 4.48
CA SER A 206 -25.60 14.81 5.76
C SER A 206 -24.09 14.61 5.96
N GLY A 207 -23.26 14.78 4.91
CA GLY A 207 -21.80 14.64 4.99
C GLY A 207 -21.21 13.35 4.39
N LYS A 208 -21.97 12.62 3.56
CA LYS A 208 -21.48 11.41 2.85
C LYS A 208 -20.23 11.66 2.01
N THR A 209 -20.31 12.59 1.06
CA THR A 209 -19.17 12.95 0.19
C THR A 209 -17.99 13.54 0.96
N HIS A 210 -18.24 14.30 2.04
CA HIS A 210 -17.17 14.77 2.94
C HIS A 210 -16.49 13.60 3.67
N THR A 211 -17.24 12.56 4.01
CA THR A 211 -16.67 11.36 4.63
C THR A 211 -15.80 10.59 3.63
N MET A 212 -16.28 10.39 2.40
CA MET A 212 -15.63 9.52 1.42
C MET A 212 -14.54 10.21 0.60
N SER A 213 -14.84 11.36 -0.01
CA SER A 213 -14.09 11.93 -1.13
C SER A 213 -13.55 13.33 -0.87
N SER A 214 -13.66 13.88 0.35
CA SER A 214 -12.91 15.09 0.70
C SER A 214 -11.40 14.82 0.59
N GLN A 215 -10.61 15.89 0.54
CA GLN A 215 -9.15 15.80 0.47
C GLN A 215 -8.55 14.96 1.61
N ASP A 216 -9.19 14.98 2.78
CA ASP A 216 -8.83 14.20 3.96
C ASP A 216 -9.81 13.05 4.24
N GLY A 217 -10.59 12.63 3.23
CA GLY A 217 -11.65 11.63 3.34
C GLY A 217 -11.14 10.19 3.40
N MET A 218 -12.06 9.23 3.39
CA MET A 218 -11.71 7.81 3.47
C MET A 218 -10.94 7.32 2.24
N ILE A 219 -11.25 7.81 1.02
CA ILE A 219 -10.58 7.37 -0.20
C ILE A 219 -9.08 7.75 -0.21
N PRO A 220 -8.69 9.04 -0.04
CA PRO A 220 -7.27 9.39 -0.02
C PRO A 220 -6.49 8.66 1.08
N ARG A 221 -7.05 8.60 2.30
CA ARG A 221 -6.40 7.94 3.44
C ARG A 221 -6.26 6.43 3.25
N ALA A 222 -7.24 5.77 2.65
CA ALA A 222 -7.16 4.33 2.36
C ALA A 222 -6.06 4.02 1.35
N VAL A 223 -5.96 4.82 0.28
CA VAL A 223 -4.90 4.65 -0.74
C VAL A 223 -3.52 4.93 -0.12
N GLU A 224 -3.37 5.98 0.68
CA GLU A 224 -2.12 6.28 1.39
C GLU A 224 -1.69 5.12 2.31
N GLN A 225 -2.61 4.60 3.14
CA GLN A 225 -2.32 3.47 4.02
C GLN A 225 -1.92 2.23 3.22
N ILE A 226 -2.66 1.90 2.15
CA ILE A 226 -2.39 0.73 1.30
C ILE A 226 -1.01 0.85 0.67
N TYR A 227 -0.66 2.00 0.10
CA TYR A 227 0.63 2.22 -0.53
C TYR A 227 1.79 2.08 0.47
N LYS A 228 1.65 2.69 1.65
CA LYS A 228 2.63 2.56 2.72
C LYS A 228 2.80 1.10 3.15
N ALA A 229 1.69 0.42 3.44
CA ALA A 229 1.73 -0.98 3.88
C ALA A 229 2.28 -1.91 2.79
N ALA A 230 1.93 -1.69 1.52
CA ALA A 230 2.49 -2.43 0.38
C ALA A 230 4.01 -2.23 0.26
N THR A 231 4.49 -1.00 0.46
CA THR A 231 5.93 -0.68 0.47
C THR A 231 6.65 -1.39 1.61
N ASP A 232 6.10 -1.33 2.83
CA ASP A 232 6.68 -2.01 3.99
C ASP A 232 6.76 -3.54 3.78
N LEU A 233 5.79 -4.11 3.06
CA LEU A 233 5.71 -5.52 2.74
C LEU A 233 6.77 -6.01 1.72
N GLN A 234 7.42 -5.10 0.97
CA GLN A 234 8.53 -5.45 0.06
C GLN A 234 9.71 -6.07 0.80
N SER A 235 9.99 -5.59 2.02
CA SER A 235 11.03 -6.17 2.89
C SER A 235 10.77 -7.64 3.26
N LYS A 236 9.51 -8.08 3.13
CA LYS A 236 9.04 -9.45 3.37
C LYS A 236 8.87 -10.26 2.08
N GLY A 237 9.31 -9.73 0.94
CA GLY A 237 9.24 -10.36 -0.37
C GLY A 237 7.90 -10.22 -1.10
N TRP A 238 6.99 -9.37 -0.62
CA TRP A 238 5.71 -9.11 -1.29
C TRP A 238 5.80 -7.93 -2.25
N GLU A 239 5.29 -8.12 -3.46
CA GLU A 239 5.08 -7.07 -4.45
C GLU A 239 3.59 -6.94 -4.72
N TYR A 240 3.09 -5.71 -4.74
CA TYR A 240 1.67 -5.42 -4.96
C TYR A 240 1.46 -4.56 -6.20
N THR A 241 0.47 -4.94 -6.99
CA THR A 241 -0.15 -4.10 -8.02
C THR A 241 -1.44 -3.51 -7.45
N ILE A 242 -1.56 -2.17 -7.54
CA ILE A 242 -2.67 -1.42 -6.97
C ILE A 242 -3.38 -0.69 -8.12
N GLU A 243 -4.60 -1.11 -8.43
CA GLU A 243 -5.38 -0.59 -9.54
C GLU A 243 -6.67 0.07 -9.06
N GLY A 244 -6.87 1.34 -9.42
CA GLY A 244 -8.05 2.13 -9.08
C GLY A 244 -9.01 2.30 -10.26
N SER A 245 -10.30 2.18 -9.98
CA SER A 245 -11.38 2.50 -10.92
C SER A 245 -12.46 3.33 -10.23
N PHE A 246 -13.17 4.18 -10.97
CA PHE A 246 -14.23 5.01 -10.40
C PHE A 246 -15.42 5.10 -11.36
N LEU A 247 -16.61 4.71 -10.89
CA LEU A 247 -17.85 4.79 -11.66
C LEU A 247 -18.98 5.49 -10.89
N GLU A 248 -19.95 6.01 -11.63
CA GLU A 248 -21.25 6.41 -11.11
C GLU A 248 -22.35 5.44 -11.57
N ILE A 249 -23.34 5.19 -10.71
CA ILE A 249 -24.59 4.51 -11.04
C ILE A 249 -25.72 5.53 -10.88
N TYR A 250 -26.37 5.86 -11.98
CA TYR A 250 -27.48 6.82 -12.04
C TYR A 250 -28.65 6.19 -12.80
N CYS A 251 -29.79 6.02 -12.13
CA CYS A 251 -30.98 5.38 -12.71
C CYS A 251 -30.67 4.03 -13.40
N GLU A 252 -29.93 3.14 -12.71
CA GLU A 252 -29.48 1.83 -13.22
C GLU A 252 -28.55 1.89 -14.46
N ASN A 253 -28.07 3.08 -14.84
CA ASN A 253 -27.05 3.26 -15.87
C ASN A 253 -25.69 3.51 -15.20
N MET A 254 -24.68 2.78 -15.64
CA MET A 254 -23.30 2.96 -15.17
C MET A 254 -22.56 3.91 -16.11
N ARG A 255 -21.72 4.77 -15.53
CA ARG A 255 -20.82 5.64 -16.28
C ARG A 255 -19.45 5.66 -15.63
N ASP A 256 -18.43 5.66 -16.47
CA ASP A 256 -17.03 5.78 -16.07
C ASP A 256 -16.72 7.24 -15.70
N LEU A 257 -16.20 7.46 -14.50
CA LEU A 257 -15.82 8.79 -14.00
C LEU A 257 -14.35 9.16 -14.30
N LEU A 258 -13.53 8.21 -14.76
CA LEU A 258 -12.11 8.43 -15.08
C LEU A 258 -11.86 8.58 -16.58
N SER A 259 -12.83 8.21 -17.41
CA SER A 259 -12.72 8.39 -18.86
C SER A 259 -12.77 9.88 -19.26
N SER A 260 -11.84 10.30 -20.12
CA SER A 260 -11.82 11.64 -20.72
C SER A 260 -12.72 11.75 -21.97
N LYS A 261 -13.12 10.62 -22.55
CA LYS A 261 -14.04 10.55 -23.69
C LYS A 261 -15.46 10.31 -23.19
N SER A 262 -16.48 10.85 -23.86
CA SER A 262 -17.84 10.37 -23.62
C SER A 262 -17.85 8.87 -23.89
N THR A 263 -18.01 8.06 -22.85
CA THR A 263 -17.86 6.61 -22.91
C THR A 263 -18.81 6.06 -23.98
N THR A 264 -18.29 5.71 -25.16
CA THR A 264 -19.09 5.13 -26.26
C THR A 264 -19.26 3.61 -26.07
N GLY A 265 -18.47 3.00 -25.19
CA GLY A 265 -18.59 1.60 -24.79
C GLY A 265 -19.60 1.41 -23.65
N LYS A 266 -20.39 0.34 -23.75
CA LYS A 266 -21.31 -0.08 -22.70
C LYS A 266 -20.51 -0.71 -21.55
N LEU A 267 -20.73 -0.24 -20.32
CA LEU A 267 -20.20 -0.87 -19.12
C LEU A 267 -21.06 -2.08 -18.73
N ASP A 268 -20.45 -3.26 -18.59
CA ASP A 268 -21.14 -4.49 -18.22
C ASP A 268 -20.44 -5.18 -17.03
N ILE A 269 -21.24 -5.61 -16.05
CA ILE A 269 -20.75 -6.27 -14.82
C ILE A 269 -20.51 -7.76 -15.11
N ARG A 270 -19.28 -8.23 -14.88
CA ARG A 270 -18.90 -9.64 -14.97
C ARG A 270 -18.44 -10.19 -13.63
N HIS A 271 -18.84 -11.42 -13.36
CA HIS A 271 -18.49 -12.14 -12.14
C HIS A 271 -17.55 -13.29 -12.46
N ASP A 272 -16.45 -13.37 -11.71
CA ASP A 272 -15.61 -14.56 -11.67
C ASP A 272 -16.06 -15.42 -10.48
N GLU A 273 -16.78 -16.50 -10.75
CA GLU A 273 -17.29 -17.39 -9.70
C GLU A 273 -16.20 -18.17 -8.97
N LYS A 274 -15.07 -18.45 -9.64
CA LYS A 274 -13.95 -19.19 -9.04
C LYS A 274 -13.18 -18.28 -8.10
N ARG A 275 -12.92 -17.04 -8.54
CA ARG A 275 -12.17 -16.06 -7.74
C ARG A 275 -13.05 -15.28 -6.76
N LYS A 276 -14.38 -15.40 -6.87
CA LYS A 276 -15.34 -14.59 -6.09
C LYS A 276 -15.03 -13.09 -6.20
N THR A 277 -14.78 -12.63 -7.43
CA THR A 277 -14.51 -11.21 -7.72
C THR A 277 -15.45 -10.68 -8.80
N THR A 278 -15.75 -9.39 -8.74
CA THR A 278 -16.51 -8.68 -9.78
C THR A 278 -15.57 -7.76 -10.56
N VAL A 279 -15.72 -7.73 -11.88
CA VAL A 279 -15.05 -6.76 -12.77
C VAL A 279 -16.10 -6.08 -13.63
N VAL A 280 -15.80 -4.87 -14.11
CA VAL A 280 -16.68 -4.12 -15.02
C VAL A 280 -15.94 -3.95 -16.34
N ASP A 281 -16.44 -4.58 -17.41
CA ASP A 281 -15.81 -4.44 -18.71
C ASP A 281 -15.99 -3.01 -19.24
N GLY A 282 -14.95 -2.51 -19.90
CA GLY A 282 -14.94 -1.17 -20.47
C GLY A 282 -14.75 -0.06 -19.43
N LEU A 283 -14.60 -0.40 -18.14
CA LEU A 283 -14.29 0.58 -17.11
C LEU A 283 -12.79 0.91 -17.11
N THR A 284 -12.48 2.20 -17.14
CA THR A 284 -11.10 2.69 -17.06
C THR A 284 -10.47 2.30 -15.72
N THR A 285 -9.27 1.74 -15.79
CA THR A 285 -8.47 1.33 -14.64
C THR A 285 -7.13 2.06 -14.69
N VAL A 286 -6.68 2.58 -13.54
CA VAL A 286 -5.48 3.40 -13.41
C VAL A 286 -4.58 2.78 -12.35
N SER A 287 -3.29 2.58 -12.66
CA SER A 287 -2.29 2.17 -11.66
C SER A 287 -2.08 3.30 -10.65
N LEU A 288 -2.11 2.96 -9.36
CA LEU A 288 -1.91 3.91 -8.27
C LEU A 288 -0.54 3.65 -7.62
N ASP A 289 0.49 4.23 -8.23
CA ASP A 289 1.89 4.03 -7.82
C ASP A 289 2.34 5.03 -6.74
N SER A 290 1.46 5.93 -6.31
CA SER A 290 1.73 6.89 -5.23
C SER A 290 0.43 7.44 -4.64
N ALA A 291 0.52 7.95 -3.40
CA ALA A 291 -0.60 8.67 -2.77
C ALA A 291 -1.04 9.90 -3.58
N SER A 292 -0.12 10.60 -4.27
CA SER A 292 -0.46 11.78 -5.08
C SER A 292 -1.32 11.47 -6.31
N GLY A 293 -1.31 10.22 -6.80
CA GLY A 293 -2.15 9.79 -7.92
C GLY A 293 -3.64 9.84 -7.60
N VAL A 294 -4.02 9.60 -6.34
CA VAL A 294 -5.44 9.53 -5.93
C VAL A 294 -6.13 10.90 -5.99
N ASP A 295 -5.42 11.98 -5.64
CA ASP A 295 -6.00 13.33 -5.62
C ASP A 295 -6.38 13.78 -7.03
N SER A 296 -5.51 13.51 -8.01
CA SER A 296 -5.76 13.81 -9.42
C SER A 296 -6.94 12.98 -9.96
N LEU A 297 -7.03 11.71 -9.57
CA LEU A 297 -8.12 10.81 -9.91
C LEU A 297 -9.46 11.33 -9.33
N LEU A 298 -9.47 11.71 -8.06
CA LEU A 298 -10.66 12.27 -7.39
C LEU A 298 -11.09 13.60 -8.01
N ALA A 299 -10.14 14.47 -8.35
CA ALA A 299 -10.43 15.73 -9.02
C ALA A 299 -11.05 15.51 -10.42
N LEU A 300 -10.52 14.56 -11.20
CA LEU A 300 -11.07 14.18 -12.49
C LEU A 300 -12.49 13.61 -12.36
N ALA A 301 -12.68 12.69 -11.41
CA ALA A 301 -13.99 12.08 -11.15
C ALA A 301 -15.02 13.12 -10.70
N ALA A 302 -14.64 14.04 -9.81
CA ALA A 302 -15.50 15.14 -9.36
C ALA A 302 -15.87 16.06 -10.53
N LYS A 303 -14.91 16.40 -11.39
CA LYS A 303 -15.16 17.18 -12.61
C LYS A 303 -16.15 16.49 -13.54
N ASN A 304 -15.93 15.21 -13.84
CA ASN A 304 -16.79 14.43 -14.72
C ASN A 304 -18.21 14.25 -14.15
N ARG A 305 -18.33 14.02 -12.84
CA ARG A 305 -19.61 13.97 -12.11
C ARG A 305 -20.34 15.31 -12.14
N THR A 306 -19.60 16.43 -12.07
CA THR A 306 -20.18 17.79 -12.14
C THR A 306 -20.60 18.18 -13.56
N THR A 307 -19.80 17.87 -14.58
CA THR A 307 -20.17 18.12 -15.99
C THR A 307 -21.43 17.33 -16.40
N ALA A 308 -21.67 16.18 -15.75
CA ALA A 308 -22.89 15.40 -15.88
C ALA A 308 -24.15 16.09 -15.31
N ALA A 309 -23.94 17.03 -14.38
CA ALA A 309 -24.94 17.77 -13.63
C ALA A 309 -25.11 19.18 -14.24
N THR A 310 -25.66 19.29 -15.46
CA THR A 310 -26.05 20.60 -16.01
C THR A 310 -27.17 21.22 -15.17
N ALA A 311 -27.29 22.56 -15.20
CA ALA A 311 -28.03 23.43 -14.25
C ALA A 311 -29.51 23.13 -13.92
N ALA A 312 -30.12 22.09 -14.51
CA ALA A 312 -31.45 21.58 -14.18
C ALA A 312 -31.43 20.35 -13.23
N ASN A 313 -30.31 19.65 -13.11
CA ASN A 313 -30.18 18.39 -12.38
C ASN A 313 -29.01 18.46 -11.40
N GLU A 314 -29.30 18.66 -10.12
CA GLU A 314 -28.36 18.43 -9.02
C GLU A 314 -28.07 16.92 -8.92
N ARG A 315 -27.27 16.41 -9.85
CA ARG A 315 -27.11 14.97 -10.14
C ARG A 315 -26.14 14.27 -9.18
N SER A 316 -25.23 15.02 -8.56
CA SER A 316 -24.23 14.46 -7.64
C SER A 316 -24.88 13.82 -6.42
N SER A 317 -25.90 14.43 -5.84
CA SER A 317 -26.67 13.88 -4.71
C SER A 317 -27.58 12.70 -5.09
N ARG A 318 -27.77 12.46 -6.39
CA ARG A 318 -28.78 11.56 -6.96
C ARG A 318 -28.20 10.35 -7.69
N SER A 319 -26.89 10.13 -7.54
CA SER A 319 -26.17 9.01 -8.13
C SER A 319 -25.29 8.36 -7.07
N HIS A 320 -25.12 7.04 -7.16
CA HIS A 320 -24.15 6.33 -6.34
C HIS A 320 -22.77 6.43 -6.99
N SER A 321 -21.76 6.78 -6.23
CA SER A 321 -20.37 6.79 -6.68
C SER A 321 -19.62 5.62 -6.03
N VAL A 322 -18.95 4.81 -6.85
CA VAL A 322 -18.26 3.60 -6.41
C VAL A 322 -16.80 3.71 -6.83
N PHE A 323 -15.92 3.96 -5.86
CA PHE A 323 -14.48 3.84 -6.05
C PHE A 323 -14.05 2.41 -5.71
N MET A 324 -13.41 1.74 -6.66
CA MET A 324 -12.96 0.36 -6.54
C MET A 324 -11.44 0.31 -6.61
N LEU A 325 -10.84 -0.40 -5.67
CA LEU A 325 -9.41 -0.60 -5.60
C LEU A 325 -9.13 -2.10 -5.62
N ALA A 326 -8.51 -2.57 -6.70
CA ALA A 326 -8.05 -3.95 -6.84
C ALA A 326 -6.60 -4.04 -6.36
N LEU A 327 -6.35 -4.99 -5.45
CA LEU A 327 -5.06 -5.21 -4.80
C LEU A 327 -4.59 -6.62 -5.14
N GLU A 328 -3.54 -6.73 -5.94
CA GLU A 328 -2.96 -8.02 -6.31
C GLU A 328 -1.53 -8.11 -5.76
N GLY A 329 -1.33 -8.96 -4.75
CA GLY A 329 -0.04 -9.21 -4.12
C GLY A 329 0.55 -10.54 -4.56
N LYS A 330 1.86 -10.59 -4.78
CA LYS A 330 2.64 -11.81 -5.02
C LYS A 330 3.86 -11.82 -4.12
N ASN A 331 4.13 -12.94 -3.45
CA ASN A 331 5.39 -13.16 -2.76
C ASN A 331 6.28 -14.09 -3.59
N GLU A 332 7.42 -13.60 -4.07
CA GLU A 332 8.31 -14.41 -4.92
C GLU A 332 9.05 -15.49 -4.15
N GLY A 333 9.37 -15.23 -2.87
CA GLY A 333 10.09 -16.18 -2.02
C GLY A 333 9.23 -17.38 -1.60
N THR A 334 7.94 -17.18 -1.35
CA THR A 334 7.03 -18.27 -0.94
C THR A 334 6.13 -18.78 -2.06
N GLY A 335 5.99 -18.02 -3.17
CA GLY A 335 5.03 -18.31 -4.23
C GLY A 335 3.58 -17.96 -3.89
N GLU A 336 3.33 -17.36 -2.72
CA GLU A 336 1.98 -16.98 -2.28
C GLU A 336 1.41 -15.83 -3.10
N ARG A 337 0.08 -15.80 -3.19
CA ARG A 337 -0.66 -14.73 -3.85
C ARG A 337 -1.78 -14.23 -2.95
N SER A 338 -1.98 -12.93 -2.95
CA SER A 338 -3.07 -12.25 -2.27
C SER A 338 -3.87 -11.48 -3.31
N ARG A 339 -5.20 -11.51 -3.21
CA ARG A 339 -6.06 -10.70 -4.07
C ARG A 339 -7.22 -10.17 -3.26
N GLY A 340 -7.28 -8.86 -3.10
CA GLY A 340 -8.37 -8.20 -2.37
C GLY A 340 -8.97 -7.07 -3.18
N VAL A 341 -10.18 -6.69 -2.81
CA VAL A 341 -10.90 -5.58 -3.43
C VAL A 341 -11.46 -4.69 -2.34
N LEU A 342 -11.12 -3.40 -2.36
CA LEU A 342 -11.73 -2.39 -1.50
C LEU A 342 -12.72 -1.55 -2.31
N ASN A 343 -13.98 -1.55 -1.90
CA ASN A 343 -15.04 -0.74 -2.50
C ASN A 343 -15.42 0.37 -1.53
N LEU A 344 -15.22 1.63 -1.94
CA LEU A 344 -15.61 2.82 -1.17
C LEU A 344 -16.77 3.49 -1.89
N VAL A 345 -17.94 3.48 -1.26
CA VAL A 345 -19.23 3.78 -1.90
C VAL A 345 -19.86 5.01 -1.27
N ASP A 346 -20.01 6.09 -2.04
CA ASP A 346 -20.81 7.27 -1.70
C ASP A 346 -22.20 7.08 -2.29
N LEU A 347 -23.18 6.69 -1.46
CA LEU A 347 -24.54 6.42 -1.94
C LEU A 347 -25.26 7.73 -2.27
N ALA A 348 -26.28 7.64 -3.12
CA ALA A 348 -27.22 8.72 -3.34
C ALA A 348 -27.99 9.07 -2.04
N GLY A 349 -28.59 10.26 -2.02
CA GLY A 349 -29.45 10.71 -0.93
C GLY A 349 -30.60 9.76 -0.65
N SER A 350 -30.86 9.49 0.63
CA SER A 350 -31.94 8.61 1.10
C SER A 350 -33.29 9.31 1.31
N GLU A 351 -33.37 10.60 1.00
CA GLU A 351 -34.57 11.40 1.22
C GLU A 351 -35.81 10.87 0.47
N ARG A 352 -36.97 10.96 1.13
CA ARG A 352 -38.21 10.36 0.61
C ARG A 352 -38.89 11.23 -0.45
N LEU A 353 -39.53 10.53 -1.40
CA LEU A 353 -40.34 11.10 -2.48
C LEU A 353 -41.38 12.13 -2.02
N ASN A 354 -42.02 11.92 -0.86
CA ASN A 354 -43.11 12.78 -0.37
C ASN A 354 -42.63 14.19 0.03
N HIS A 355 -41.33 14.37 0.27
CA HIS A 355 -40.73 15.69 0.49
C HIS A 355 -40.25 16.34 -0.81
N SER A 356 -40.18 15.57 -1.91
CA SER A 356 -39.80 16.08 -3.22
C SER A 356 -41.05 16.52 -4.00
N GLN A 357 -41.14 17.78 -4.42
CA GLN A 357 -42.16 18.25 -5.37
C GLN A 357 -41.86 17.77 -6.82
N ALA A 358 -41.30 16.58 -6.97
CA ALA A 358 -40.79 16.06 -8.23
C ALA A 358 -41.95 15.54 -9.12
N VAL A 359 -42.00 16.01 -10.36
CA VAL A 359 -42.96 15.57 -11.39
C VAL A 359 -42.25 15.02 -12.62
N GLY A 360 -42.93 14.19 -13.41
CA GLY A 360 -42.42 13.68 -14.69
C GLY A 360 -41.15 12.82 -14.54
N ASP A 361 -40.12 13.11 -15.33
CA ASP A 361 -38.87 12.31 -15.33
C ASP A 361 -38.10 12.40 -14.01
N ARG A 362 -38.26 13.50 -13.26
CA ARG A 362 -37.66 13.67 -11.93
C ARG A 362 -38.27 12.73 -10.88
N LEU A 363 -39.54 12.35 -11.06
CA LEU A 363 -40.20 11.34 -10.24
C LEU A 363 -39.63 9.95 -10.53
N LYS A 364 -39.49 9.58 -11.81
CA LYS A 364 -38.90 8.30 -12.23
C LYS A 364 -37.46 8.14 -11.74
N GLU A 365 -36.68 9.22 -11.82
CA GLU A 365 -35.32 9.29 -11.28
C GLU A 365 -35.32 8.98 -9.78
N THR A 366 -36.13 9.70 -9.00
CA THR A 366 -36.19 9.55 -7.54
C THR A 366 -36.69 8.15 -7.13
N GLN A 367 -37.61 7.55 -7.91
CA GLN A 367 -38.03 6.16 -7.74
C GLN A 367 -36.88 5.17 -7.99
N ALA A 368 -36.09 5.38 -9.05
CA ALA A 368 -34.95 4.51 -9.37
C ALA A 368 -33.87 4.57 -8.28
N ILE A 369 -33.57 5.76 -7.76
CA ILE A 369 -32.61 5.94 -6.65
C ILE A 369 -33.10 5.20 -5.40
N ASN A 370 -34.33 5.44 -4.97
CA ASN A 370 -34.88 4.77 -3.79
C ASN A 370 -35.02 3.25 -3.98
N LYS A 371 -35.29 2.79 -5.20
CA LYS A 371 -35.29 1.35 -5.54
C LYS A 371 -33.92 0.72 -5.28
N SER A 372 -32.84 1.34 -5.75
CA SER A 372 -31.49 0.79 -5.55
C SER A 372 -31.07 0.72 -4.07
N LEU A 373 -31.44 1.73 -3.26
CA LEU A 373 -31.21 1.73 -1.81
C LEU A 373 -32.06 0.66 -1.10
N SER A 374 -33.30 0.46 -1.53
CA SER A 374 -34.18 -0.60 -1.00
C SER A 374 -33.64 -1.99 -1.33
N CYS A 375 -33.15 -2.19 -2.56
CA CYS A 375 -32.53 -3.45 -2.97
C CYS A 375 -31.27 -3.75 -2.14
N LEU A 376 -30.47 -2.73 -1.82
CA LEU A 376 -29.31 -2.88 -0.93
C LEU A 376 -29.74 -3.33 0.46
N ALA A 377 -30.82 -2.75 1.00
CA ALA A 377 -31.45 -3.17 2.25
C ALA A 377 -31.81 -4.66 2.21
N ASP A 378 -32.55 -5.06 1.17
CA ASP A 378 -33.05 -6.42 1.01
C ASP A 378 -31.91 -7.43 0.94
N VAL A 379 -30.82 -7.09 0.25
CA VAL A 379 -29.62 -7.92 0.16
C VAL A 379 -28.93 -8.07 1.51
N ILE A 380 -28.71 -6.98 2.24
CA ILE A 380 -28.06 -7.01 3.56
C ILE A 380 -28.91 -7.78 4.57
N LEU A 381 -30.24 -7.57 4.57
CA LEU A 381 -31.17 -8.30 5.42
C LEU A 381 -31.22 -9.79 5.08
N ALA A 382 -31.26 -10.13 3.78
CA ALA A 382 -31.23 -11.52 3.33
C ALA A 382 -29.93 -12.23 3.76
N LEU A 383 -28.79 -11.54 3.68
CA LEU A 383 -27.50 -12.03 4.16
C LEU A 383 -27.48 -12.23 5.68
N GLY A 384 -28.00 -11.26 6.43
CA GLY A 384 -28.14 -11.35 7.89
C GLY A 384 -28.98 -12.52 8.37
N ASN A 385 -30.02 -12.85 7.61
CA ASN A 385 -30.96 -13.93 7.92
C ASN A 385 -30.54 -15.29 7.33
N ASP A 386 -29.35 -15.39 6.74
CA ASP A 386 -28.87 -16.59 6.04
C ASP A 386 -29.89 -17.14 5.03
N SER A 387 -30.51 -16.23 4.26
CA SER A 387 -31.55 -16.58 3.29
C SER A 387 -30.97 -17.36 2.13
N ALA A 388 -31.65 -18.45 1.73
CA ALA A 388 -31.20 -19.30 0.62
C ALA A 388 -31.07 -18.56 -0.72
N HIS A 389 -31.87 -17.52 -0.94
CA HIS A 389 -31.79 -16.67 -2.12
C HIS A 389 -31.56 -15.22 -1.71
N VAL A 390 -30.47 -14.62 -2.22
CA VAL A 390 -30.13 -13.21 -2.02
C VAL A 390 -30.33 -12.45 -3.34
N PRO A 391 -31.17 -11.41 -3.40
CA PRO A 391 -31.61 -10.80 -4.65
C PRO A 391 -30.62 -9.76 -5.22
N TYR A 392 -29.35 -10.11 -5.38
CA TYR A 392 -28.29 -9.19 -5.86
C TYR A 392 -28.61 -8.54 -7.21
N ARG A 393 -29.33 -9.24 -8.09
CA ARG A 393 -29.64 -8.79 -9.45
C ARG A 393 -30.72 -7.70 -9.51
N ASN A 394 -31.39 -7.38 -8.41
CA ASN A 394 -32.49 -6.41 -8.40
C ASN A 394 -32.04 -4.96 -8.63
N SER A 395 -30.76 -4.66 -8.42
CA SER A 395 -30.14 -3.38 -8.79
C SER A 395 -28.70 -3.57 -9.29
N LYS A 396 -28.21 -2.66 -10.14
CA LYS A 396 -26.80 -2.66 -10.59
C LYS A 396 -25.82 -2.48 -9.44
N LEU A 397 -26.17 -1.71 -8.42
CA LEU A 397 -25.34 -1.49 -7.24
C LEU A 397 -25.11 -2.81 -6.47
N THR A 398 -26.19 -3.50 -6.13
CA THR A 398 -26.12 -4.79 -5.41
C THR A 398 -25.48 -5.88 -6.26
N TYR A 399 -25.70 -5.86 -7.57
CA TYR A 399 -25.07 -6.81 -8.49
C TYR A 399 -23.57 -6.57 -8.58
N LEU A 400 -23.13 -5.31 -8.72
CA LEU A 400 -21.71 -4.94 -8.71
C LEU A 400 -21.01 -5.42 -7.44
N LEU A 401 -21.63 -5.20 -6.28
CA LEU A 401 -21.04 -5.47 -4.96
C LEU A 401 -21.33 -6.88 -4.44
N GLN A 402 -21.89 -7.77 -5.26
CA GLN A 402 -22.33 -9.11 -4.85
C GLN A 402 -21.28 -9.88 -4.02
N TYR A 403 -20.02 -9.91 -4.48
CA TYR A 403 -18.95 -10.62 -3.78
C TYR A 403 -18.28 -9.81 -2.67
N SER A 404 -18.63 -8.54 -2.49
CA SER A 404 -18.13 -7.70 -1.40
C SER A 404 -19.11 -7.56 -0.24
N LEU A 405 -20.35 -8.04 -0.41
CA LEU A 405 -21.42 -7.97 0.60
C LEU A 405 -21.57 -9.27 1.42
N GLY A 406 -21.32 -10.44 0.82
CA GLY A 406 -21.51 -11.74 1.45
C GLY A 406 -20.24 -12.58 1.58
N GLY A 407 -20.31 -13.69 2.30
CA GLY A 407 -19.20 -14.63 2.49
C GLY A 407 -18.20 -14.17 3.55
N ASN A 408 -16.91 -14.24 3.25
CA ASN A 408 -15.80 -13.77 4.12
C ASN A 408 -15.48 -12.28 3.94
N SER A 409 -16.32 -11.57 3.17
CA SER A 409 -16.20 -10.15 2.91
C SER A 409 -16.56 -9.31 4.13
N LYS A 410 -15.99 -8.12 4.21
CA LYS A 410 -16.20 -7.19 5.32
C LYS A 410 -16.93 -5.95 4.84
N THR A 411 -18.10 -5.71 5.41
CA THR A 411 -18.97 -4.59 5.08
C THR A 411 -19.05 -3.62 6.25
N LEU A 412 -18.86 -2.35 5.97
CA LEU A 412 -19.09 -1.26 6.92
C LEU A 412 -20.04 -0.25 6.30
N MET A 413 -21.05 0.17 7.06
CA MET A 413 -21.95 1.25 6.65
C MET A 413 -21.83 2.44 7.59
N PHE A 414 -21.38 3.57 7.06
CA PHE A 414 -21.58 4.86 7.69
C PHE A 414 -23.03 5.31 7.47
N VAL A 415 -23.74 5.62 8.56
CA VAL A 415 -24.96 6.42 8.53
C VAL A 415 -24.60 7.85 8.91
N ASN A 416 -24.53 8.72 7.91
CA ASN A 416 -24.29 10.14 8.06
C ASN A 416 -25.61 10.85 8.38
N ILE A 417 -25.62 11.67 9.44
CA ILE A 417 -26.82 12.42 9.85
C ILE A 417 -26.51 13.90 10.06
N SER A 418 -27.52 14.74 9.79
CA SER A 418 -27.46 16.18 10.04
C SER A 418 -28.05 16.51 11.41
N PRO A 419 -27.42 17.40 12.20
CA PRO A 419 -27.96 17.89 13.47
C PRO A 419 -29.07 18.93 13.31
N ALA A 420 -29.42 19.34 12.08
CA ALA A 420 -30.41 20.37 11.86
C ALA A 420 -31.83 19.90 12.17
N LYS A 421 -32.63 20.78 12.81
CA LYS A 421 -34.01 20.48 13.22
C LYS A 421 -34.90 20.05 12.06
N GLU A 422 -34.74 20.69 10.91
CA GLU A 422 -35.49 20.43 9.68
C GLU A 422 -35.23 19.04 9.11
N HIS A 423 -34.09 18.44 9.45
CA HIS A 423 -33.65 17.12 8.97
C HIS A 423 -34.05 15.97 9.90
N VAL A 424 -34.68 16.23 11.05
CA VAL A 424 -34.99 15.19 12.07
C VAL A 424 -35.78 14.02 11.48
N SER A 425 -36.75 14.27 10.60
CA SER A 425 -37.56 13.21 9.96
C SER A 425 -36.69 12.24 9.15
N GLU A 426 -35.77 12.78 8.36
CA GLU A 426 -34.87 12.01 7.49
C GLU A 426 -33.71 11.38 8.28
N THR A 427 -33.23 12.05 9.33
CA THR A 427 -32.31 11.47 10.32
C THR A 427 -32.94 10.23 10.98
N LEU A 428 -34.19 10.31 11.45
CA LEU A 428 -34.90 9.15 12.02
C LEU A 428 -35.06 8.01 11.01
N CYS A 429 -35.36 8.32 9.74
CA CYS A 429 -35.42 7.31 8.69
C CYS A 429 -34.07 6.63 8.46
N SER A 430 -33.00 7.42 8.42
CA SER A 430 -31.65 6.92 8.20
C SER A 430 -31.18 6.02 9.35
N LEU A 431 -31.45 6.42 10.59
CA LEU A 431 -31.08 5.64 11.79
C LEU A 431 -31.89 4.36 11.93
N ARG A 432 -33.18 4.37 11.59
CA ARG A 432 -34.02 3.15 11.56
C ARG A 432 -33.52 2.13 10.55
N PHE A 433 -33.15 2.60 9.36
CA PHE A 433 -32.52 1.76 8.34
C PHE A 433 -31.20 1.17 8.86
N ALA A 434 -30.33 2.02 9.39
CA ALA A 434 -29.06 1.62 9.96
C ALA A 434 -29.21 0.60 11.09
N THR A 435 -30.26 0.72 11.91
CA THR A 435 -30.59 -0.24 12.97
C THR A 435 -30.97 -1.61 12.41
N ALA A 436 -31.69 -1.64 11.28
CA ALA A 436 -32.04 -2.90 10.62
C ALA A 436 -30.79 -3.62 10.11
N VAL A 437 -29.84 -2.88 9.53
CA VAL A 437 -28.52 -3.41 9.11
C VAL A 437 -27.64 -3.79 10.30
N ASN A 438 -27.66 -3.04 11.41
CA ASN A 438 -26.84 -3.38 12.57
C ASN A 438 -27.27 -4.71 13.22
N LYS A 439 -28.57 -5.04 13.15
CA LYS A 439 -29.10 -6.31 13.68
C LYS A 439 -28.74 -7.53 12.84
N THR A 440 -28.27 -7.35 11.59
CA THR A 440 -27.87 -8.45 10.71
C THR A 440 -26.46 -8.92 11.08
N ILE A 441 -26.33 -9.71 12.15
CA ILE A 441 -25.04 -10.29 12.56
C ILE A 441 -24.75 -11.49 11.65
N VAL A 442 -23.96 -11.27 10.59
CA VAL A 442 -23.38 -12.35 9.80
C VAL A 442 -22.08 -12.80 10.48
N GLY A 443 -22.12 -13.96 11.15
CA GLY A 443 -20.92 -14.75 11.43
C GLY A 443 -20.35 -14.80 12.86
N THR A 444 -20.92 -14.13 13.87
CA THR A 444 -20.39 -14.24 15.25
C THR A 444 -21.05 -15.37 16.06
N ALA A 445 -20.22 -16.23 16.67
CA ALA A 445 -20.67 -17.29 17.56
C ALA A 445 -21.39 -16.71 18.79
N LYS A 446 -22.63 -17.15 19.04
CA LYS A 446 -23.36 -16.83 20.27
C LYS A 446 -22.71 -17.59 21.43
N SER A 447 -22.28 -16.87 22.47
CA SER A 447 -21.91 -17.49 23.74
C SER A 447 -23.14 -18.13 24.36
N SER A 448 -23.17 -19.47 24.37
CA SER A 448 -24.11 -20.25 25.16
C SER A 448 -23.72 -20.11 26.64
N LYS A 449 -24.28 -19.12 27.34
CA LYS A 449 -24.31 -19.17 28.81
C LYS A 449 -25.24 -20.32 29.21
N ARG A 450 -24.67 -21.38 29.77
CA ARG A 450 -25.40 -22.37 30.56
C ARG A 450 -25.75 -21.81 31.92
#